data_AF-A0A842YM27-F1
#
_entry.id   AF-A0A842YM27-F1
#
_cell.length_a   1.000
_cell.length_b   1.000
_cell.length_c   1.000
_cell.angle_alpha   90.00
_cell.angle_beta   90.00
_cell.angle_gamma   90.00
#
_symmetry.space_group_name_H-M   'P 1'
#
loop_
_entity.id
_entity.type
_entity.pdbx_description
1 polymer ?
#
loop_
_entity_poly.entity_id
_entity_poly.type
_entity_poly.pdbx_seq_one_letter_code
_entity_poly.pdbx_strand_id
1 'polypeptide(L)' 'MIERLKYSIKISFIMAVLGSAVLFIWGMIGRMEIGGDVLASALEGFVAFGIFGFILGFLIYNLEPE' A
#
# COMPACT_ATOMS: atom_id res chain seq x y z
N MET A 1 -10.19 20.28 -4.09
CA MET A 1 -9.31 19.41 -4.93
C MET A 1 -7.98 19.10 -4.23
N ILE A 2 -7.27 20.10 -3.68
CA ILE A 2 -6.00 19.89 -2.95
C ILE A 2 -6.18 19.01 -1.70
N GLU A 3 -7.24 19.21 -0.92
CA GLU A 3 -7.52 18.39 0.28
C GLU A 3 -7.79 16.93 -0.07
N ARG A 4 -8.63 16.68 -1.09
CA ARG A 4 -8.84 15.34 -1.64
C ARG A 4 -7.54 14.67 -2.06
N LEU A 5 -6.64 15.40 -2.72
CA LEU A 5 -5.33 14.86 -3.12
C LEU A 5 -4.50 14.49 -1.88
N LYS A 6 -4.42 15.38 -0.88
CA LYS A 6 -3.71 15.10 0.38
C LYS A 6 -4.29 13.87 1.08
N TYR A 7 -5.61 13.74 1.13
CA TYR A 7 -6.30 12.59 1.69
C TYR A 7 -5.95 11.30 0.93
N SER A 8 -6.07 11.33 -0.40
CA SER A 8 -5.76 10.18 -1.26
C SER A 8 -4.31 9.72 -1.11
N ILE A 9 -3.36 10.65 -0.97
CA ILE A 9 -1.95 10.34 -0.70
C ILE A 9 -1.79 9.69 0.67
N LYS A 10 -2.48 10.16 1.72
CA LYS A 10 -2.43 9.52 3.05
C LYS A 10 -2.90 8.06 2.98
N ILE A 11 -4.06 7.82 2.37
CA ILE A 11 -4.60 6.46 2.22
C ILE A 11 -3.67 5.60 1.36
N SER A 12 -3.13 6.15 0.27
CA SER A 12 -2.12 5.49 -0.58
C SER A 12 -0.92 5.00 0.23
N PHE A 13 -0.32 5.86 1.06
CA PHE A 13 0.83 5.47 1.89
C PHE A 13 0.49 4.39 2.90
N ILE A 14 -0.66 4.50 3.59
CA ILE A 14 -1.11 3.48 4.55
C ILE A 14 -1.25 2.13 3.83
N MET A 15 -1.95 2.11 2.69
CA MET A 15 -2.16 0.90 1.91
C MET A 15 -0.85 0.34 1.36
N ALA A 16 0.06 1.18 0.87
CA ALA A 16 1.37 0.77 0.36
C ALA A 16 2.19 0.06 1.45
N VAL A 17 2.27 0.64 2.65
CA VAL A 17 3.01 0.05 3.77
C VAL A 17 2.39 -1.28 4.21
N LEU A 18 1.06 -1.34 4.33
CA LEU A 18 0.36 -2.57 4.70
C LEU A 18 0.51 -3.66 3.64
N GLY A 19 0.32 -3.32 2.36
CA GLY A 19 0.49 -4.25 1.24
C GLY A 19 1.91 -4.78 1.14
N SER A 20 2.91 -3.89 1.30
CA SER A 20 4.32 -4.26 1.35
C SER A 20 4.61 -5.21 2.51
N ALA A 21 4.10 -4.94 3.71
CA ALA A 21 4.28 -5.80 4.87
C ALA A 21 3.64 -7.18 4.68
N VAL A 22 2.42 -7.24 4.14
CA VAL A 22 1.73 -8.51 3.86
C VAL A 22 2.50 -9.35 2.85
N LEU A 23 2.92 -8.77 1.73
CA LEU A 23 3.67 -9.53 0.72
C LEU A 23 5.10 -9.86 1.16
N PHE A 24 5.73 -9.03 2.00
CA PHE A 24 6.99 -9.36 2.63
C PHE A 24 6.85 -10.58 3.55
N ILE A 25 5.86 -10.60 4.44
CA ILE A 25 5.60 -11.73 5.33
C ILE A 25 5.30 -12.98 4.51
N TRP A 26 4.46 -12.86 3.48
CA TRP A 26 4.13 -13.95 2.57
C TRP A 26 5.38 -14.50 1.86
N GLY A 27 6.23 -13.63 1.33
CA GLY A 27 7.49 -14.00 0.69
C GLY A 27 8.48 -14.68 1.63
N MET A 28 8.40 -14.39 2.94
CA MET A 28 9.22 -15.01 3.98
C MET A 28 8.73 -16.40 4.42
N ILE A 29 7.50 -16.81 4.09
CA ILE A 29 6.97 -18.11 4.53
C ILE A 29 7.85 -19.24 3.96
N GLY A 30 8.39 -20.07 4.86
CA GLY A 30 9.24 -21.21 4.51
C GLY A 30 10.69 -20.84 4.16
N ARG A 31 11.11 -19.59 4.42
CA ARG A 31 12.48 -19.11 4.14
C ARG A 31 13.19 -18.67 5.41
N MET A 32 14.49 -18.95 5.47
CA MET A 32 15.35 -18.55 6.59
C MET A 32 16.09 -17.23 6.33
N GLU A 33 16.15 -16.77 5.08
CA GLU A 33 16.89 -15.56 4.68
C GLU A 33 16.04 -14.66 3.76
N ILE A 34 16.29 -13.34 3.85
CA ILE A 34 15.66 -12.33 3.00
C ILE A 34 16.36 -12.33 1.65
N GLY A 35 15.76 -13.02 0.68
CA GLY A 35 16.21 -13.04 -0.71
C GLY A 35 15.75 -11.83 -1.53
N GLY A 36 16.34 -11.65 -2.71
CA GLY A 36 15.97 -10.56 -3.63
C GLY A 36 14.52 -10.66 -4.14
N ASP A 37 13.97 -11.86 -4.19
CA ASP A 37 12.57 -12.11 -4.54
C ASP A 37 11.59 -11.79 -3.40
N VAL A 38 11.99 -11.92 -2.14
CA VAL A 38 11.22 -11.41 -0.99
C VAL A 38 11.13 -9.88 -1.06
N LEU A 39 12.25 -9.22 -1.36
CA LEU A 39 12.30 -7.77 -1.54
C LEU A 39 11.49 -7.31 -2.75
N ALA A 40 11.58 -8.03 -3.87
CA ALA A 40 10.76 -7.76 -5.05
C ALA A 40 9.26 -7.90 -4.73
N SER A 41 8.85 -8.95 -4.04
CA SER A 41 7.46 -9.15 -3.63
C SER A 41 6.97 -8.04 -2.70
N ALA A 42 7.80 -7.61 -1.74
CA ALA A 42 7.47 -6.48 -0.87
C ALA A 42 7.33 -5.16 -1.63
N LEU A 43 8.17 -4.94 -2.65
CA LEU A 43 8.11 -3.75 -3.52
C LEU A 43 6.86 -3.77 -4.42
N GLU A 44 6.52 -4.93 -4.99
CA GLU A 44 5.28 -5.12 -5.74
C GLU A 44 4.06 -4.79 -4.87
N GLY A 45 4.05 -5.25 -3.62
CA GLY A 45 3.00 -4.95 -2.65
C GLY A 45 2.89 -3.46 -2.36
N PHE A 46 4.03 -2.80 -2.16
CA PHE A 46 4.08 -1.36 -1.94
C PHE A 46 3.45 -0.57 -3.11
N VAL A 47 3.86 -0.88 -4.33
CA VAL A 47 3.40 -0.17 -5.53
C VAL A 47 1.93 -0.46 -5.82
N ALA A 48 1.53 -1.73 -5.84
CA ALA A 48 0.17 -2.12 -6.17
C ALA A 48 -0.84 -1.56 -5.15
N PHE A 49 -0.60 -1.79 -3.86
CA PHE A 49 -1.50 -1.29 -2.83
C PHE A 49 -1.44 0.24 -2.69
N GLY A 50 -0.29 0.87 -2.98
CA GLY A 50 -0.19 2.32 -3.05
C GLY A 50 -1.11 2.91 -4.12
N ILE A 51 -1.11 2.34 -5.32
CA ILE A 51 -1.98 2.78 -6.42
C ILE A 51 -3.46 2.56 -6.04
N PHE A 52 -3.80 1.38 -5.53
CA PHE A 52 -5.18 1.09 -5.12
C PHE A 52 -5.65 1.99 -3.98
N GLY A 53 -4.80 2.24 -2.98
CA GLY A 53 -5.10 3.13 -1.87
C GLY A 53 -5.29 4.58 -2.32
N PHE A 54 -4.51 5.04 -3.31
CA PHE A 54 -4.70 6.37 -3.88
C PHE A 54 -6.07 6.49 -4.57
N ILE A 55 -6.41 5.54 -5.43
CA ILE A 55 -7.70 5.52 -6.14
C ILE A 55 -8.84 5.44 -5.13
N LEU A 56 -8.74 4.55 -4.14
CA LEU A 56 -9.74 4.40 -3.08
C LEU A 56 -9.92 5.71 -2.31
N GLY A 57 -8.84 6.31 -1.83
CA GLY A 57 -8.87 7.58 -1.10
C GLY A 57 -9.52 8.70 -1.93
N PHE A 58 -9.28 8.72 -3.24
CA PHE A 58 -9.90 9.70 -4.12
C PHE A 58 -11.42 9.52 -4.25
N LEU A 59 -11.89 8.28 -4.27
CA LEU A 59 -13.31 7.92 -4.38
C LEU A 59 -14.07 8.15 -3.06
N ILE A 60 -13.47 7.80 -1.93
CA ILE A 60 -14.15 7.83 -0.63
C ILE A 60 -14.05 9.17 0.12
N TYR A 61 -13.28 10.13 -0.38
CA TYR A 61 -13.09 11.43 0.29
C TYR A 61 -14.41 12.13 0.66
N ASN A 62 -15.44 12.05 -0.19
CA ASN A 62 -16.73 12.68 0.06
C ASN A 62 -17.64 11.85 1.01
N LEU A 63 -17.20 10.68 1.46
CA LEU A 63 -17.93 9.80 2.37
C LEU A 63 -17.48 9.97 3.82
N GLU A 64 -16.35 10.64 4.06
CA GLU A 64 -15.91 10.93 5.42
C GLU A 64 -16.82 12.00 6.04
N PRO A 65 -17.39 11.75 7.24
CA PRO A 65 -18.10 12.78 7.97
C PRO A 65 -17.14 13.89 8.40
N GLU A 66 -17.58 15.14 8.27
CA GLU A 66 -16.85 16.35 8.70
C GLU A 66 -16.58 16.37 10.21
#